data_AF-A0A7C9M0A9-F1
#
_entry.id   AF-A0A7C9M0A9-F1
#
_cell.length_a   1.000
_cell.length_b   1.000
_cell.length_c   1.000
_cell.angle_alpha   90.00
_cell.angle_beta   90.00
_cell.angle_gamma   90.00
#
_symmetry.space_group_name_H-M   'P 1'
#
loop_
_entity.id
_entity.type
_entity.pdbx_description
1 polymer ?
#
loop_
_entity_poly.entity_id
_entity_poly.type
_entity_poly.pdbx_seq_one_letter_code
_entity_poly.pdbx_strand_id
1 'polypeptide(L)'
;MHEQAIAGQTVDLGPALEAELEALDREMPRIQSMAGNVFALASAWAERHAAILQRTPPPMRAAMEARLHRIGIRWGVVHGVRMTTQFPALG
;
A
#
# COMPACT_ATOMS: atom_id res chain seq x y z
N MET A 1 27.24 26.02 -6.39
CA MET A 1 26.90 24.58 -6.34
C MET A 1 25.87 24.38 -5.24
N HIS A 2 24.59 24.27 -5.59
CA HIS A 2 23.54 23.82 -4.68
C HIS A 2 23.07 22.45 -5.19
N GLU A 3 23.74 21.40 -4.72
CA GLU A 3 23.37 20.02 -5.04
C GLU A 3 22.24 19.63 -4.09
N GLN A 4 21.00 19.75 -4.56
CA GLN A 4 19.83 19.24 -3.86
C GLN A 4 19.84 17.71 -3.97
N ALA A 5 20.36 17.06 -2.94
CA ALA A 5 20.20 15.63 -2.70
C ALA A 5 18.76 15.34 -2.25
N ILE A 6 17.82 15.28 -3.20
CA ILE A 6 16.47 14.73 -3.00
C ILE A 6 16.41 13.29 -3.52
N ALA A 7 17.27 12.43 -2.99
CA ALA A 7 17.23 11.00 -3.26
C ALA A 7 17.09 10.25 -1.94
N GLY A 8 15.87 9.78 -1.65
CA GLY A 8 15.66 8.74 -0.65
C GLY A 8 15.35 9.18 0.78
N GLN A 9 14.69 10.32 1.01
CA GLN A 9 13.97 10.48 2.28
C GLN A 9 12.80 9.48 2.29
N THR A 10 13.04 8.28 2.80
CA THR A 10 11.98 7.49 3.41
C THR A 10 11.42 8.35 4.52
N VAL A 11 10.34 9.08 4.21
CA VAL A 11 9.56 9.79 5.21
C VAL A 11 9.25 8.76 6.30
N ASP A 12 9.84 8.97 7.47
CA ASP A 12 9.55 8.17 8.65
C ASP A 12 8.08 8.43 8.97
N LEU A 13 7.24 7.41 8.74
CA LEU A 13 5.80 7.51 9.00
C LEU A 13 5.52 7.54 10.52
N GLY A 14 6.54 7.35 11.35
CA GLY A 14 6.40 7.14 12.77
C GLY A 14 5.83 5.75 13.07
N PRO A 15 6.15 5.19 14.26
CA PRO A 15 5.79 3.82 14.61
C PRO A 15 4.28 3.57 14.65
N ALA A 16 3.47 4.59 14.91
CA ALA A 16 2.02 4.46 14.98
C ALA A 16 1.39 4.21 13.61
N LEU A 17 1.81 4.93 12.57
CA LEU A 17 1.28 4.75 11.22
C LEU A 17 1.81 3.48 10.56
N GLU A 18 3.05 3.08 10.88
CA GLU A 18 3.57 1.77 10.48
C GLU A 18 2.77 0.62 11.11
N ALA A 19 2.44 0.71 12.40
CA ALA A 19 1.60 -0.27 13.07
C ALA A 19 0.19 -0.37 12.47
N GLU A 20 -0.40 0.76 12.03
CA GLU A 20 -1.68 0.74 11.31
C GLU A 20 -1.58 0.01 9.95
N LEU A 21 -0.49 0.21 9.21
CA LEU A 21 -0.25 -0.48 7.94
C LEU A 21 -0.05 -1.99 8.14
N GLU A 22 0.69 -2.39 9.17
CA GLU A 22 0.85 -3.81 9.53
C GLU A 22 -0.44 -4.45 10.04
N ALA A 23 -1.27 -3.69 10.76
CA ALA A 23 -2.59 -4.15 11.17
C ALA A 23 -3.49 -4.37 9.95
N LEU A 24 -3.46 -3.45 8.98
CA LEU A 24 -4.18 -3.61 7.71
C LEU A 24 -3.72 -4.86 6.96
N ASP A 25 -2.41 -5.05 6.77
CA ASP A 25 -1.87 -6.21 6.05
C ASP A 25 -2.26 -7.54 6.72
N ARG A 26 -2.30 -7.58 8.06
CA ARG A 26 -2.79 -8.74 8.83
C ARG A 26 -4.31 -8.93 8.76
N GLU A 27 -5.08 -7.87 8.54
CA GLU A 27 -6.54 -7.94 8.37
C GLU A 27 -6.94 -8.47 6.98
N MET A 28 -6.08 -8.28 5.96
CA MET A 28 -6.38 -8.62 4.57
C MET A 28 -6.86 -10.06 4.32
N PRO A 29 -6.27 -11.12 4.91
CA PRO A 29 -6.80 -12.49 4.76
C PRO A 29 -8.26 -12.62 5.21
N ARG A 30 -8.63 -11.92 6.30
CA ARG A 30 -10.00 -11.91 6.81
C ARG A 30 -10.93 -11.17 5.85
N ILE A 31 -10.50 -10.01 5.35
CA ILE A 31 -11.25 -9.21 4.38
C ILE A 31 -11.49 -10.02 3.10
N GLN A 32 -10.46 -10.71 2.60
CA GLN A 32 -10.55 -11.59 1.44
C GLN A 32 -11.51 -12.76 1.67
N SER A 33 -11.45 -13.42 2.83
CA SER A 33 -12.36 -14.52 3.18
C SER A 33 -13.81 -14.10 3.32
N MET A 34 -14.06 -12.84 3.71
CA MET A 34 -15.42 -12.29 3.85
C MET A 34 -15.95 -11.69 2.54
N ALA A 35 -15.08 -11.40 1.58
CA ALA A 35 -15.46 -10.82 0.30
C ALA A 35 -16.02 -11.91 -0.63
N GLY A 36 -17.32 -11.81 -0.97
CA GLY A 36 -17.96 -12.75 -1.88
C GLY A 36 -17.51 -12.63 -3.35
N ASN A 37 -16.85 -11.53 -3.72
CA ASN A 37 -16.29 -11.31 -5.05
C ASN A 37 -15.18 -10.25 -5.03
N VAL A 38 -14.49 -10.09 -6.16
CA VAL A 38 -13.36 -9.15 -6.32
C VAL A 38 -13.77 -7.69 -6.11
N PHE A 39 -14.99 -7.30 -6.49
CA PHE A 39 -15.48 -5.93 -6.30
C PHE A 39 -15.71 -5.64 -4.82
N ALA A 40 -16.32 -6.57 -4.07
CA ALA A 40 -16.51 -6.44 -2.64
C ALA A 40 -15.18 -6.33 -1.89
N LEU A 41 -14.16 -7.08 -2.32
CA LEU A 41 -12.80 -6.96 -1.80
C LEU A 41 -12.18 -5.58 -2.12
N ALA A 42 -12.30 -5.13 -3.37
CA ALA A 42 -11.77 -3.82 -3.79
C ALA A 42 -12.47 -2.66 -3.08
N SER A 43 -13.79 -2.74 -2.86
CA SER A 43 -14.55 -1.76 -2.09
C SER A 43 -14.12 -1.74 -0.62
N ALA A 44 -14.04 -2.90 0.03
CA ALA A 44 -13.60 -3.00 1.43
C ALA A 44 -12.15 -2.50 1.63
N TRP A 45 -11.30 -2.68 0.62
CA TRP A 45 -9.96 -2.10 0.55
C TRP A 45 -10.00 -0.58 0.39
N ALA A 46 -10.76 -0.06 -0.58
CA ALA A 46 -10.84 1.37 -0.87
C ALA A 46 -11.37 2.18 0.33
N GLU A 47 -12.33 1.65 1.07
CA GLU A 47 -12.86 2.25 2.30
C GLU A 47 -11.77 2.39 3.37
N ARG A 48 -10.99 1.33 3.61
CA ARG A 48 -9.88 1.33 4.59
C ARG A 48 -8.75 2.25 4.14
N HIS A 49 -8.42 2.23 2.85
CA HIS A 49 -7.45 3.13 2.24
C HIS A 49 -7.83 4.60 2.49
N ALA A 50 -9.08 4.97 2.21
CA ALA A 50 -9.57 6.33 2.45
C ALA A 50 -9.55 6.70 3.95
N ALA A 51 -9.94 5.79 4.83
CA ALA A 51 -9.94 6.02 6.27
C ALA A 51 -8.53 6.23 6.85
N ILE A 52 -7.51 5.54 6.33
CA ILE A 52 -6.11 5.74 6.74
C ILE A 52 -5.59 7.08 6.21
N LEU A 53 -5.88 7.42 4.94
CA LEU A 53 -5.44 8.70 4.37
C LEU A 53 -6.08 9.92 5.04
N GLN A 54 -7.34 9.81 5.49
CA GLN A 54 -8.00 10.88 6.23
C GLN A 54 -7.30 11.17 7.57
N ARG A 55 -6.80 10.13 8.25
CA ARG A 55 -6.05 10.25 9.53
C ARG A 55 -4.59 10.62 9.34
N THR A 56 -4.05 10.47 8.13
CA THR A 56 -2.65 10.75 7.83
C THR A 56 -2.41 12.27 7.69
N PRO A 57 -1.47 12.86 8.45
CA PRO A 57 -1.10 14.26 8.33
C PRO A 57 -0.63 14.62 6.91
N PRO A 58 -0.94 15.83 6.39
CA PRO A 58 -0.56 16.27 5.04
C PRO A 58 0.90 16.01 4.64
N PRO A 59 1.93 16.28 5.46
CA PRO A 59 3.33 16.06 5.05
C PRO A 59 3.68 14.58 4.85
N MET A 60 2.89 13.65 5.39
CA MET A 60 3.17 12.21 5.38
C MET A 60 2.30 11.45 4.36
N ARG A 61 1.32 12.13 3.74
CA ARG A 61 0.35 11.51 2.82
C ARG A 61 1.00 10.81 1.64
N ALA A 62 1.97 11.42 0.98
CA ALA A 62 2.63 10.82 -0.18
C ALA A 62 3.35 9.50 0.17
N ALA A 63 4.00 9.46 1.33
CA ALA A 63 4.67 8.25 1.80
C ALA A 63 3.68 7.16 2.23
N MET A 64 2.56 7.56 2.86
CA MET A 64 1.46 6.66 3.21
C MET A 64 0.80 6.07 1.96
N GLU A 65 0.47 6.89 0.96
CA GLU A 65 -0.09 6.42 -0.32
C GLU A 65 0.83 5.42 -1.00
N ALA A 66 2.14 5.68 -1.06
CA ALA A 66 3.10 4.74 -1.65
C ALA A 66 3.18 3.40 -0.90
N ARG A 67 2.94 3.38 0.42
CA ARG A 67 2.89 2.15 1.22
C ARG A 67 1.59 1.40 1.00
N LEU A 68 0.46 2.09 1.10
CA LEU A 68 -0.86 1.54 0.83
C LEU A 68 -0.94 0.97 -0.58
N HIS A 69 -0.40 1.66 -1.57
CA HIS A 69 -0.36 1.19 -2.95
C HIS A 69 0.40 -0.15 -3.07
N ARG A 70 1.55 -0.30 -2.41
CA ARG A 70 2.30 -1.58 -2.39
C ARG A 70 1.52 -2.72 -1.74
N ILE A 71 0.80 -2.45 -0.65
CA ILE A 71 -0.09 -3.43 -0.01
C ILE A 71 -1.22 -3.79 -0.99
N GLY A 72 -1.83 -2.79 -1.63
CA GLY A 72 -2.89 -3.02 -2.61
C GLY A 72 -2.47 -3.88 -3.80
N ILE A 73 -1.23 -3.72 -4.28
CA ILE A 73 -0.64 -4.58 -5.33
C ILE A 73 -0.47 -6.01 -4.82
N ARG A 74 0.09 -6.18 -3.61
CA ARG A 74 0.33 -7.50 -3.00
C ARG A 74 -0.96 -8.32 -2.89
N TRP A 75 -2.05 -7.66 -2.54
CA TRP A 75 -3.36 -8.29 -2.36
C TRP A 75 -4.23 -8.31 -3.62
N GLY A 76 -3.73 -7.78 -4.75
CA GLY A 76 -4.44 -7.79 -6.03
C GLY A 76 -5.67 -6.89 -6.09
N VAL A 77 -5.78 -5.91 -5.19
CA VAL A 77 -6.89 -4.94 -5.09
C VAL A 77 -6.60 -3.62 -5.78
N VAL A 78 -5.34 -3.39 -6.16
CA VAL A 78 -4.92 -2.29 -7.03
C VAL A 78 -4.21 -2.90 -8.25
N HIS A 79 -4.41 -2.27 -9.42
CA HIS A 79 -3.60 -2.58 -10.59
C HIS A 79 -2.15 -2.18 -10.34
N GLY A 80 -1.35 -3.14 -9.88
CA GLY A 80 0.10 -3.01 -9.98
C GLY A 80 0.48 -3.00 -11.44
N VAL A 81 1.33 -2.06 -11.84
CA VAL A 81 2.12 -2.23 -13.06
C VAL A 81 2.86 -3.56 -12.89
N ARG A 82 2.33 -4.64 -13.47
CA ARG A 82 3.10 -5.86 -13.69
C ARG A 82 4.22 -5.44 -14.63
N MET A 83 5.37 -5.04 -14.08
CA MET A 83 6.62 -5.14 -14.81
C MET A 83 6.78 -6.62 -15.13
N THR A 84 6.55 -6.95 -16.39
CA THR A 84 6.89 -8.22 -17.01
C THR A 84 8.41 -8.35 -17.04
N THR A 85 9.07 -8.51 -15.90
CA THR A 85 10.40 -9.12 -15.88
C THR A 85 10.18 -10.62 -15.79
N GLN A 86 9.94 -11.18 -16.97
CA GLN A 86 10.23 -12.55 -17.39
C GLN A 86 10.96 -13.35 -16.31
N PHE A 87 10.29 -14.35 -15.73
CA PHE A 87 10.98 -15.44 -15.05
C PHE A 87 11.93 -16.07 -16.07
N PRO A 88 13.26 -16.14 -15.84
CA PRO A 88 14.06 -17.09 -16.58
C PRO A 88 13.61 -18.46 -16.09
N ALA A 89 12.93 -19.21 -16.97
CA ALA A 89 12.79 -20.64 -16.77
C ALA A 89 14.21 -21.20 -16.62
N LEU A 90 14.46 -21.90 -15.52
CA LEU A 90 15.62 -22.79 -15.43
C LEU A 90 15.42 -23.86 -16.50
N GLY A 91 16.15 -23.73 -17.59
CA GLY A 91 16.31 -24.70 -18.67
C GLY A 91 17.78 -24.79 -19.02
#